data_AF-A0A7M5VD16-F1
#
_entry.id   AF-A0A7M5VD16-F1
#
_cell.length_a   1.000
_cell.length_b   1.000
_cell.length_c   1.000
_cell.angle_alpha   90.00
_cell.angle_beta   90.00
_cell.angle_gamma   90.00
#
_symmetry.space_group_name_H-M   'P 1'
#
loop_
_entity.id
_entity.type
_entity.pdbx_description
1 polymer ?
#
loop_
_entity_poly.entity_id
_entity_poly.type
_entity_poly.pdbx_seq_one_letter_code
_entity_poly.pdbx_strand_id
1 'polypeptide(L)'
;MDDKGEPTITQYTTEGRMFTLQEVRQTMFNKQEDFLRIKSDEYYETIGEQELSDEFDRLLENYDPKSPNEAVRLKKYQRVRTLVCWHDSSSVSSASHFLVTFNTLYDPAIFLTDEEYFQRTGNNM
;
A
#
# COMPACT_ATOMS: atom_id res chain seq x y z
N MET A 1 5.86 43.87 -5.82
CA MET A 1 5.86 45.29 -5.44
C MET A 1 5.00 45.97 -6.47
N ASP A 2 4.05 46.79 -6.03
CA ASP A 2 3.29 47.62 -6.96
C ASP A 2 4.17 48.77 -7.48
N ASP A 3 3.62 49.57 -8.39
CA ASP A 3 4.33 50.70 -9.01
C ASP A 3 4.76 51.80 -8.01
N LYS A 4 4.46 51.63 -6.71
CA LYS A 4 4.81 52.54 -5.61
C LYS A 4 5.82 51.92 -4.63
N GLY A 5 6.32 50.72 -4.90
CA GLY A 5 7.32 50.05 -4.06
C GLY A 5 6.73 49.37 -2.82
N GLU A 6 5.39 49.28 -2.70
CA GLU A 6 4.74 48.64 -1.57
C GLU A 6 4.66 47.11 -1.77
N PRO A 7 4.74 46.31 -0.69
CA PRO A 7 4.58 44.87 -0.79
C PRO A 7 3.17 44.50 -1.27
N THR A 8 3.10 43.89 -2.43
CA THR A 8 1.84 43.38 -2.99
C THR A 8 1.43 42.13 -2.23
N ILE A 9 0.46 42.25 -1.32
CA ILE A 9 -0.10 41.09 -0.62
C ILE A 9 -1.03 40.37 -1.59
N THR A 10 -0.68 39.13 -1.93
CA THR A 10 -1.55 38.27 -2.74
C THR A 10 -2.09 37.15 -1.85
N GLN A 11 -3.41 37.08 -1.74
CA GLN A 11 -4.09 36.00 -1.03
C GLN A 11 -4.56 34.97 -2.06
N TYR A 12 -4.22 33.71 -1.81
CA TYR A 12 -4.72 32.58 -2.58
C TYR A 12 -5.52 31.67 -1.66
N THR A 13 -6.69 31.23 -2.12
CA THR A 13 -7.43 30.16 -1.45
C THR A 13 -6.89 28.83 -1.98
N THR A 14 -6.20 28.08 -1.12
CA THR A 14 -5.80 26.70 -1.42
C THR A 14 -6.82 25.75 -0.82
N GLU A 15 -7.50 24.97 -1.66
CA GLU A 15 -8.34 23.87 -1.21
C GLU A 15 -7.51 22.58 -1.24
N GLY A 16 -7.15 22.07 -0.06
CA GLY A 16 -6.60 20.72 0.05
C GLY A 16 -7.73 19.71 0.01
N ARG A 17 -7.73 18.81 -0.97
CA ARG A 17 -8.60 17.61 -0.90
C ARG A 17 -8.07 16.71 0.20
N MET A 18 -8.81 16.63 1.31
CA MET A 18 -8.51 15.70 2.38
C MET A 18 -9.00 14.31 1.96
N PHE A 19 -8.09 13.46 1.50
CA PHE A 19 -8.39 12.05 1.31
C PHE A 19 -8.11 11.31 2.62
N THR A 20 -9.06 10.49 3.05
CA THR A 20 -8.83 9.54 4.14
C THR A 20 -7.80 8.50 3.71
N LEU A 21 -7.07 7.94 4.69
CA LEU A 21 -6.15 6.84 4.42
C LEU A 21 -6.86 5.64 3.80
N GLN A 22 -8.13 5.43 4.14
CA GLN A 22 -8.95 4.36 3.55
C GLN A 22 -9.17 4.59 2.04
N GLU A 23 -9.50 5.81 1.63
CA GLU A 23 -9.67 6.15 0.20
C GLU A 23 -8.37 5.99 -0.58
N VAL A 24 -7.25 6.43 -0.01
CA VAL A 24 -5.93 6.25 -0.63
C VAL A 24 -5.63 4.76 -0.82
N ARG A 25 -5.82 3.94 0.22
CA ARG A 25 -5.58 2.48 0.15
C ARG A 25 -6.50 1.79 -0.84
N GLN A 26 -7.79 2.13 -0.90
CA GLN A 26 -8.72 1.55 -1.86
C GLN A 26 -8.33 1.93 -3.29
N THR A 27 -7.97 3.20 -3.52
CA THR A 27 -7.52 3.68 -4.83
C THR A 27 -6.25 2.97 -5.28
N MET A 28 -5.29 2.78 -4.37
CA MET A 28 -4.05 2.05 -4.66
C MET A 28 -4.35 0.57 -4.96
N PHE A 29 -5.19 -0.08 -4.15
CA PHE A 29 -5.59 -1.47 -4.35
C PHE A 29 -6.27 -1.69 -5.70
N ASN A 30 -7.30 -0.89 -6.05
CA ASN A 30 -8.02 -1.03 -7.33
C ASN A 30 -7.10 -0.86 -8.55
N LYS A 31 -6.04 -0.05 -8.44
CA LYS A 31 -5.07 0.15 -9.54
C LYS A 31 -4.15 -1.04 -9.75
N GLN A 32 -3.98 -1.88 -8.72
CA GLN A 32 -2.96 -2.93 -8.72
C GLN A 32 -3.54 -4.34 -8.56
N GLU A 33 -4.84 -4.49 -8.27
CA GLU A 33 -5.46 -5.77 -7.88
C GLU A 33 -5.22 -6.90 -8.89
N ASP A 34 -5.20 -6.59 -10.19
CA ASP A 34 -4.95 -7.55 -11.26
C ASP A 34 -3.53 -8.12 -11.23
N PHE A 35 -2.58 -7.38 -10.67
CA PHE A 35 -1.17 -7.76 -10.57
C PHE A 35 -0.81 -8.40 -9.23
N LEU A 36 -1.73 -8.44 -8.26
CA LEU A 36 -1.44 -8.97 -6.94
C LEU A 36 -1.87 -10.43 -6.77
N ARG A 37 -1.08 -11.18 -6.01
CA ARG A 37 -1.41 -12.52 -5.48
C ARG A 37 -2.26 -12.43 -4.22
N ILE A 38 -3.29 -11.59 -4.25
CA ILE A 38 -4.19 -11.43 -3.11
C ILE A 38 -5.12 -12.62 -2.98
N LYS A 39 -5.29 -13.09 -1.75
CA LYS A 39 -6.20 -14.17 -1.38
C LYS A 39 -7.43 -13.59 -0.67
N SER A 40 -8.55 -14.31 -0.76
CA SER A 40 -9.80 -13.94 -0.10
C SER A 40 -9.65 -14.01 1.43
N ASP A 41 -10.59 -13.41 2.15
CA ASP A 41 -10.62 -13.56 3.62
C ASP A 41 -10.85 -15.02 4.03
N GLU A 42 -11.74 -15.71 3.33
CA GLU A 42 -12.06 -17.13 3.50
C GLU A 42 -10.83 -18.05 3.34
N TYR A 43 -9.90 -17.70 2.44
CA TYR A 43 -8.64 -18.42 2.30
C TYR A 43 -7.87 -18.48 3.61
N TYR A 44 -7.70 -17.35 4.31
CA TYR A 44 -6.96 -17.32 5.57
C TYR A 44 -7.71 -17.96 6.74
N GLU A 45 -9.04 -18.09 6.64
CA GLU A 45 -9.86 -18.77 7.65
C GLU A 45 -9.75 -20.30 7.53
N THR A 46 -9.39 -20.79 6.35
CA THR A 46 -9.39 -22.23 6.01
C THR A 46 -8.00 -22.79 5.65
N ILE A 47 -6.97 -21.95 5.60
CA ILE A 47 -5.60 -22.33 5.24
C ILE A 47 -5.03 -23.40 6.18
N GLY A 48 -4.42 -24.43 5.60
CA GLY A 48 -3.77 -25.51 6.34
C GLY A 48 -2.34 -25.15 6.79
N GLU A 49 -1.79 -25.93 7.72
CA GLU A 49 -0.43 -25.72 8.27
C GLU A 49 0.67 -25.79 7.20
N GLN A 50 0.59 -26.75 6.29
CA GLN A 50 1.57 -26.88 5.21
C GLN A 50 1.55 -25.65 4.29
N GLU A 51 0.35 -25.21 3.90
CA GLU A 51 0.20 -24.07 3.02
C GLU A 51 0.60 -22.75 3.71
N LEU A 52 0.36 -22.63 5.02
CA LEU A 52 0.91 -21.54 5.82
C LEU A 52 2.44 -21.52 5.73
N SER A 53 3.09 -22.67 5.95
CA SER A 53 4.54 -22.77 5.84
C SER A 53 5.05 -22.35 4.46
N ASP A 54 4.44 -22.87 3.39
CA ASP A 54 4.84 -22.56 2.01
C ASP A 54 4.67 -21.06 1.69
N GLU A 55 3.60 -20.44 2.18
CA GLU A 55 3.34 -19.01 1.99
C GLU A 55 4.32 -18.13 2.78
N PHE A 56 4.72 -18.53 4.00
CA PHE A 56 5.76 -17.84 4.76
C PHE A 56 7.14 -17.99 4.12
N ASP A 57 7.49 -19.18 3.62
CA ASP A 57 8.73 -19.42 2.89
C ASP A 57 8.81 -18.54 1.64
N ARG A 58 7.71 -18.43 0.89
CA ARG A 58 7.62 -17.52 -0.26
C ARG A 58 7.83 -16.05 0.13
N LEU A 59 7.34 -15.65 1.30
CA LEU A 59 7.56 -14.29 1.82
C LEU A 59 8.99 -14.09 2.33
N LEU A 60 9.80 -15.14 2.47
CA LEU A 60 11.09 -15.13 3.17
C LEU A 60 10.94 -14.71 4.64
N GLU A 61 9.87 -15.17 5.28
CA GLU A 61 9.51 -14.88 6.68
C GLU A 61 9.44 -16.19 7.49
N ASN A 62 9.77 -16.13 8.78
CA ASN A 62 9.81 -17.34 9.61
C ASN A 62 8.42 -17.76 10.08
N TYR A 63 7.93 -18.93 9.66
CA TYR A 63 6.71 -19.54 10.20
C TYR A 63 6.94 -20.12 11.62
N ASP A 64 6.05 -19.81 12.57
CA ASP A 64 6.02 -20.43 13.89
C ASP A 64 4.76 -21.29 14.08
N PRO A 65 4.82 -22.62 13.90
CA PRO A 65 3.65 -23.47 14.01
C PRO A 65 3.03 -23.51 15.41
N LYS A 66 3.71 -23.00 16.44
CA LYS A 66 3.19 -22.92 17.81
C LYS A 66 2.41 -21.63 18.07
N SER A 67 2.53 -20.63 17.19
CA SER A 67 1.85 -19.34 17.29
C SER A 67 0.38 -19.49 16.83
N PRO A 68 -0.62 -19.19 17.68
CA PRO A 68 -2.03 -19.43 17.35
C PRO A 68 -2.61 -18.44 16.32
N ASN A 69 -1.80 -17.55 15.73
CA ASN A 69 -2.28 -16.46 14.87
C ASN A 69 -1.49 -16.31 13.56
N GLU A 70 -0.82 -17.38 13.11
CA GLU A 70 0.01 -17.32 11.91
C GLU A 70 -0.76 -16.96 10.65
N ALA A 71 -2.00 -17.43 10.50
CA ALA A 71 -2.87 -17.03 9.38
C ALA A 71 -3.21 -15.54 9.38
N VAL A 72 -3.47 -14.97 10.55
CA VAL A 72 -3.72 -13.52 10.71
C VAL A 72 -2.45 -12.72 10.40
N ARG A 73 -1.30 -13.23 10.84
CA ARG A 73 0.01 -12.63 10.57
C ARG A 73 0.33 -12.65 9.07
N LEU A 74 0.10 -13.78 8.41
CA LEU A 74 0.26 -13.94 6.96
C LEU A 74 -0.63 -12.95 6.19
N LYS A 75 -1.93 -12.91 6.51
CA LYS A 75 -2.90 -11.97 5.93
C LYS A 75 -2.43 -10.53 6.04
N LYS A 76 -1.90 -10.16 7.21
CA LYS A 76 -1.36 -8.80 7.44
C LYS A 76 -0.16 -8.55 6.54
N TYR A 77 0.85 -9.43 6.54
CA TYR A 77 2.04 -9.26 5.71
C TYR A 77 1.68 -9.07 4.24
N GLN A 78 0.87 -9.96 3.68
CA GLN A 78 0.52 -9.91 2.26
C GLN A 78 -0.24 -8.64 1.87
N ARG A 79 -0.96 -8.00 2.81
CA ARG A 79 -1.75 -6.78 2.55
C ARG A 79 -1.01 -5.47 2.78
N VAL A 80 0.06 -5.47 3.59
CA VAL A 80 0.73 -4.21 3.98
C VAL A 80 2.21 -4.14 3.61
N ARG A 81 2.86 -5.26 3.31
CA ARG A 81 4.32 -5.33 3.08
C ARG A 81 4.79 -4.39 1.97
N THR A 82 3.98 -4.18 0.95
CA THR A 82 4.32 -3.35 -0.20
C THR A 82 4.02 -1.87 0.01
N LEU A 83 3.26 -1.50 1.05
CA LEU A 83 2.84 -0.12 1.28
C LEU A 83 3.92 0.66 2.03
N VAL A 84 4.43 1.72 1.40
CA VAL A 84 5.41 2.64 1.98
C VAL A 84 4.80 4.01 2.19
N CYS A 85 4.94 4.53 3.40
CA CYS A 85 4.65 5.93 3.71
C CYS A 85 5.96 6.72 3.74
N TRP A 86 5.99 7.84 3.03
CA TRP A 86 7.08 8.80 3.07
C TRP A 86 6.55 10.18 3.47
N HIS A 87 7.32 10.87 4.31
CA HIS A 87 7.01 12.22 4.79
C HIS A 87 8.33 13.01 4.87
N ASP A 88 8.38 14.22 4.34
CA ASP A 88 9.58 15.05 4.32
C ASP A 88 9.79 15.87 5.59
N SER A 89 8.93 15.68 6.60
CA SER A 89 8.90 16.49 7.84
C SER A 89 8.66 17.98 7.62
N SER A 90 8.23 18.38 6.41
CA SER A 90 7.82 19.75 6.17
C SER A 90 6.47 19.99 6.85
N SER A 91 6.45 20.96 7.76
CA SER A 91 5.19 21.52 8.24
C SER A 91 4.82 22.67 7.34
N VAL A 92 3.61 22.64 6.78
CA VAL A 92 3.07 23.82 6.09
C VAL A 92 2.78 24.85 7.17
N SER A 93 3.72 25.79 7.36
CA SER A 93 3.85 26.68 8.52
C SER A 93 2.65 27.61 8.81
N SER A 94 1.56 27.50 8.06
CA SER A 94 0.31 28.23 8.26
C SER A 94 -0.87 27.36 8.75
N ALA A 95 -0.72 26.03 8.82
CA ALA A 95 -1.79 25.15 9.29
C ALA A 95 -1.24 23.83 9.85
N SER A 96 -1.86 23.26 10.88
CA SER A 96 -1.46 22.00 11.54
C SER A 96 -1.62 20.73 10.66
N HIS A 97 -1.29 20.80 9.38
CA HIS A 97 -1.41 19.72 8.41
C HIS A 97 -0.04 19.12 8.08
N PHE A 98 -0.02 17.79 7.94
CA PHE A 98 1.14 17.01 7.53
C PHE A 98 0.96 16.53 6.09
N LEU A 99 2.00 16.65 5.26
CA LEU A 99 1.97 16.18 3.87
C LEU A 99 2.67 14.82 3.76
N VAL A 100 1.89 13.75 3.69
CA VAL A 100 2.40 12.37 3.52
C VAL A 100 2.20 11.89 2.09
N THR A 101 3.11 11.07 1.61
CA THR A 101 3.00 10.34 0.33
C THR A 101 2.95 8.84 0.61
N PHE A 102 2.01 8.14 -0.02
CA PHE A 102 1.93 6.68 0.00
C PHE A 102 2.35 6.11 -1.36
N ASN A 103 3.21 5.10 -1.33
CA ASN A 103 3.73 4.42 -2.51
C ASN A 103 3.60 2.90 -2.34
N THR A 104 3.52 2.18 -3.46
CA THR A 104 3.66 0.72 -3.46
C THR A 104 5.05 0.36 -3.96
N LEU A 105 5.80 -0.41 -3.17
CA LEU A 105 7.03 -1.05 -3.63
C LEU A 105 6.70 -2.41 -4.26
N TYR A 106 7.31 -2.67 -5.42
CA TYR A 106 7.24 -3.98 -6.04
C TYR A 106 7.90 -5.03 -5.14
N ASP A 107 7.19 -6.12 -4.92
CA ASP A 107 7.64 -7.27 -4.14
C ASP A 107 7.27 -8.55 -4.90
N PRO A 108 8.24 -9.32 -5.39
CA PRO A 108 8.00 -10.56 -6.13
C PRO A 108 7.21 -11.61 -5.35
N ALA A 109 7.13 -11.53 -4.01
CA ALA A 109 6.30 -12.45 -3.22
C ALA A 109 4.82 -12.06 -3.23
N ILE A 110 4.50 -10.79 -3.49
CA ILE A 110 3.13 -10.24 -3.48
C ILE A 110 2.60 -10.00 -4.90
N PHE A 111 3.45 -9.58 -5.82
CA PHE A 111 3.09 -9.30 -7.22
C PHE A 111 3.33 -10.49 -8.12
N LEU A 112 2.37 -10.78 -9.00
CA LEU A 112 2.49 -11.77 -10.06
C LEU A 112 3.73 -11.49 -10.91
N THR A 113 4.40 -12.56 -11.31
CA THR A 113 5.34 -12.54 -12.43
C THR A 113 4.58 -12.42 -13.75
N ASP A 114 5.27 -12.03 -14.82
CA ASP A 114 4.70 -11.95 -16.16
C ASP A 114 4.06 -13.27 -16.58
N GLU A 115 4.69 -14.40 -16.26
CA GLU A 115 4.18 -15.74 -16.54
C GLU A 115 2.88 -16.01 -15.78
N GLU A 116 2.82 -15.72 -14.47
CA GLU A 116 1.61 -15.91 -13.68
C GLU A 116 0.48 -14.98 -14.11
N TYR A 117 0.81 -13.75 -14.52
CA TYR A 117 -0.15 -12.79 -15.05
C TYR A 117 -0.73 -13.25 -16.39
N PHE A 118 0.13 -13.75 -17.28
CA PHE A 118 -0.29 -14.34 -18.55
C PHE A 118 -1.16 -15.57 -18.33
N GLN A 119 -0.78 -16.47 -17.42
CA GLN A 119 -1.60 -17.65 -17.07
C GLN A 119 -2.96 -17.26 -16.49
N ARG A 120 -3.03 -16.18 -15.70
CA ARG A 120 -4.25 -15.72 -15.05
C ARG A 120 -5.20 -14.98 -16.00
N THR A 121 -4.66 -14.19 -16.94
CA THR A 121 -5.45 -13.24 -17.74
C THR A 121 -5.45 -13.52 -19.24
N GLY A 122 -4.47 -14.29 -19.75
CA GLY A 122 -4.20 -14.47 -21.17
C GLY A 122 -3.52 -13.26 -21.84
N ASN A 123 -3.16 -12.23 -21.08
CA ASN A 123 -2.53 -11.00 -21.57
C ASN A 123 -1.08 -10.88 -21.07
N ASN A 124 -0.24 -10.16 -21.82
CA ASN A 124 1.08 -9.75 -21.34
C ASN A 124 0.96 -8.53 -20.43
N MET A 125 1.83 -8.44 -19.43
CA MET A 125 1.89 -7.33 -18.46
C MET A 125 2.48 -6.06 -19.07
#